data_AF-A0A7V5ETN3-F1
#
_entry.id   AF-A0A7V5ETN3-F1
#
_cell.length_a   1.000
_cell.length_b   1.000
_cell.length_c   1.000
_cell.angle_alpha   90.00
_cell.angle_beta   90.00
_cell.angle_gamma   90.00
#
_symmetry.space_group_name_H-M   'P 1'
#
loop_
_entity.id
_entity.type
_entity.pdbx_description
1 polymer ?
#
loop_
_entity_poly.entity_id
_entity_poly.type
_entity_poly.pdbx_seq_one_letter_code
_entity_poly.pdbx_strand_id
1 'polypeptide(L)'
;MTKKHKNRVGGFGVRGSADPDTLAQMRDSAVRNKAAMTAKQRRDMQRKRATYDMEPVVKSAIEQIAKREETSASQVAEMFLAFAVRAYLRRDEELLQALDERTRANTPRFAWELHLPEEWLLALEAYVSEAQKPKKWGE
;
A
#
# COMPACT_ATOMS: atom_id res chain seq x y z
N MET A 1 -57.23 -9.15 0.01
CA MET A 1 -55.96 -9.43 -0.67
C MET A 1 -55.72 -8.36 -1.72
N THR A 2 -54.72 -7.49 -1.55
CA THR A 2 -54.39 -6.43 -2.53
C THR A 2 -52.89 -6.44 -2.78
N LYS A 3 -52.49 -6.88 -3.99
CA LYS A 3 -51.09 -6.94 -4.44
C LYS A 3 -50.67 -5.56 -4.94
N LYS A 4 -49.66 -4.96 -4.33
CA LYS A 4 -48.98 -3.75 -4.82
C LYS A 4 -48.19 -4.07 -6.09
N HIS A 5 -48.55 -3.44 -7.21
CA HIS A 5 -47.74 -3.46 -8.43
C HIS A 5 -46.47 -2.61 -8.22
N LYS A 6 -45.30 -3.22 -8.45
CA LYS A 6 -44.01 -2.52 -8.55
C LYS A 6 -43.94 -1.82 -9.90
N ASN A 7 -43.83 -0.49 -9.90
CA ASN A 7 -43.48 0.27 -11.10
C ASN A 7 -42.05 -0.07 -11.51
N ARG A 8 -41.90 -0.81 -12.62
CA ARG A 8 -40.64 -0.93 -13.35
C ARG A 8 -40.45 0.37 -14.12
N VAL A 9 -39.47 1.18 -13.72
CA VAL A 9 -39.02 2.34 -14.51
C VAL A 9 -38.08 1.80 -15.59
N GLY A 10 -38.66 1.31 -16.67
CA GLY A 10 -37.95 0.88 -17.87
C GLY A 10 -38.62 1.52 -19.07
N GLY A 11 -37.95 2.50 -19.67
CA GLY A 11 -38.37 3.14 -20.90
C GLY A 11 -38.48 4.65 -20.77
N PHE A 12 -37.42 5.37 -21.12
CA PHE A 12 -37.53 6.76 -21.54
C PHE A 12 -37.28 6.82 -23.04
N GLY A 13 -38.34 7.15 -23.77
CA GLY A 13 -38.27 7.57 -25.16
C GLY A 13 -37.44 8.84 -25.25
N VAL A 14 -36.35 8.78 -26.01
CA VAL A 14 -35.50 9.93 -26.29
C VAL A 14 -36.06 10.64 -27.52
N ARG A 15 -36.94 11.61 -27.29
CA ARG A 15 -37.18 12.74 -28.19
C ARG A 15 -37.20 13.99 -27.32
N GLY A 16 -36.19 14.85 -27.51
CA GLY A 16 -36.08 16.14 -26.84
C GLY A 16 -34.85 16.22 -25.95
N SER A 17 -33.87 17.00 -26.40
CA SER A 17 -32.79 17.64 -25.65
C SER A 17 -32.60 17.16 -24.20
N ALA A 18 -31.62 16.28 -24.00
CA ALA A 18 -31.14 15.99 -22.65
C ALA A 18 -30.57 17.28 -22.04
N ASP A 19 -31.24 17.78 -21.01
CA ASP A 19 -30.88 18.97 -20.25
C ASP A 19 -29.43 18.80 -19.71
N PRO A 20 -28.51 19.77 -19.87
CA PRO A 20 -27.09 19.62 -19.50
C PRO A 20 -26.91 19.13 -18.05
N ASP A 21 -27.81 19.54 -17.17
CA ASP A 21 -27.81 19.16 -15.76
C ASP A 21 -28.18 17.69 -15.54
N THR A 22 -29.08 17.12 -16.36
CA THR A 22 -29.40 15.69 -16.30
C THR A 22 -28.25 14.82 -16.80
N LEU A 23 -27.52 15.27 -17.81
CA LEU A 23 -26.30 14.59 -18.29
C LEU A 23 -25.16 14.69 -17.28
N ALA A 24 -25.01 15.82 -16.59
CA ALA A 24 -24.05 16.01 -15.52
C ALA A 24 -24.36 15.10 -14.31
N GLN A 25 -25.62 15.04 -13.88
CA GLN A 25 -26.05 14.14 -12.81
C GLN A 25 -25.89 12.66 -13.18
N MET A 26 -26.12 12.29 -14.45
CA MET A 26 -25.86 10.93 -14.94
C MET A 26 -24.36 10.59 -14.97
N ARG A 27 -23.49 11.55 -15.33
CA ARG A 27 -22.04 11.37 -15.28
C ARG A 27 -21.54 11.22 -13.84
N ASP A 28 -22.00 12.08 -12.93
CA ASP A 28 -21.62 12.02 -11.52
C ASP A 28 -22.11 10.75 -10.83
N SER A 29 -23.31 10.26 -11.18
CA SER A 29 -23.84 9.00 -10.67
C SER A 29 -23.18 7.77 -11.30
N ALA A 30 -22.73 7.83 -12.57
CA ALA A 30 -21.92 6.78 -13.19
C ALA A 30 -20.51 6.68 -12.56
N VAL A 31 -19.90 7.81 -12.20
CA VAL A 31 -18.60 7.85 -11.49
C VAL A 31 -18.73 7.32 -10.04
N ARG A 32 -19.90 7.48 -9.40
CA ARG A 32 -20.18 7.03 -8.03
C ARG A 32 -20.97 5.72 -7.94
N ASN A 33 -21.04 4.94 -9.03
CA ASN A 33 -21.83 3.71 -9.06
C ASN A 33 -21.11 2.59 -8.28
N LYS A 34 -21.22 2.62 -6.94
CA LYS A 34 -20.61 1.64 -6.01
C LYS A 34 -20.99 0.19 -6.33
N ALA A 35 -22.13 -0.02 -7.01
CA ALA A 35 -22.60 -1.32 -7.46
C ALA A 35 -21.86 -1.86 -8.71
N ALA A 36 -21.30 -0.98 -9.54
CA ALA A 36 -20.54 -1.35 -10.75
C ALA A 36 -19.02 -1.47 -10.51
N MET A 37 -18.55 -1.12 -9.30
CA MET A 37 -17.14 -1.27 -8.96
C MET A 37 -16.76 -2.73 -8.74
N THR A 38 -15.77 -3.17 -9.52
CA THR A 38 -15.12 -4.47 -9.33
C THR A 38 -14.53 -4.59 -7.93
N ALA A 39 -14.38 -5.82 -7.42
CA ALA A 39 -13.78 -6.06 -6.10
C ALA A 39 -12.36 -5.47 -5.98
N LYS A 40 -11.63 -5.40 -7.10
CA LYS A 40 -10.30 -4.76 -7.19
C LYS A 40 -10.40 -3.25 -6.97
N GLN A 41 -11.29 -2.56 -7.69
CA GLN A 41 -11.49 -1.11 -7.54
C GLN A 41 -11.96 -0.72 -6.14
N ARG A 42 -12.83 -1.52 -5.53
CA ARG A 42 -13.24 -1.31 -4.13
C ARG A 42 -12.07 -1.45 -3.15
N ARG A 43 -11.21 -2.45 -3.34
CA ARG A 43 -9.98 -2.61 -2.54
C ARG A 43 -9.01 -1.46 -2.77
N ASP A 44 -8.79 -1.05 -4.01
CA ASP A 44 -7.89 0.04 -4.35
C ASP A 44 -8.35 1.38 -3.76
N MET A 45 -9.67 1.63 -3.70
CA MET A 45 -10.23 2.80 -3.00
C MET A 45 -10.01 2.77 -1.49
N GLN A 46 -9.91 1.59 -0.88
CA GLN A 46 -9.67 1.44 0.55
C GLN A 46 -8.18 1.57 0.90
N ARG A 47 -7.28 1.49 -0.08
CA ARG A 47 -5.85 1.66 0.15
C ARG A 47 -5.57 3.08 0.61
N LYS A 48 -5.00 3.19 1.80
CA LYS A 48 -4.49 4.46 2.33
C LYS A 48 -3.02 4.54 1.98
N ARG A 49 -2.62 5.64 1.35
CA ARG A 49 -1.21 5.94 1.12
C ARG A 49 -0.61 6.40 2.46
N ALA A 50 0.51 5.80 2.81
CA ALA A 50 1.35 6.26 3.90
C ALA A 50 2.71 6.64 3.32
N THR A 51 3.26 7.74 3.79
CA THR A 51 4.63 8.16 3.48
C THR A 51 5.46 7.92 4.73
N TYR A 52 6.55 7.18 4.58
CA TYR A 52 7.49 6.90 5.66
C TYR A 52 8.86 7.45 5.25
N ASP A 53 9.53 8.07 6.21
CA ASP A 53 10.95 8.34 6.09
C ASP A 53 11.69 7.02 6.37
N MET A 54 12.53 6.59 5.44
CA MET A 54 13.25 5.32 5.52
C MET A 54 14.72 5.55 5.20
N GLU A 55 15.58 4.74 5.82
CA GLU A 55 16.99 4.69 5.45
C GLU A 55 17.17 4.35 3.96
N PRO A 56 18.07 5.05 3.22
CA PRO A 56 18.25 4.85 1.78
C PRO A 56 18.61 3.40 1.41
N VAL A 57 19.37 2.70 2.25
CA VAL A 57 19.74 1.31 2.03
C VAL A 57 18.53 0.38 2.11
N VAL A 58 17.63 0.60 3.08
CA VAL A 58 16.40 -0.18 3.24
C VAL A 58 15.51 -0.01 2.01
N LYS A 59 15.33 1.23 1.55
CA LYS A 59 14.58 1.52 0.32
C LYS A 59 15.18 0.78 -0.89
N SER A 60 16.50 0.87 -1.03
CA SER A 60 17.22 0.24 -2.14
C SER A 60 17.09 -1.29 -2.12
N ALA A 61 17.21 -1.90 -0.94
CA ALA A 61 17.01 -3.34 -0.76
C ALA A 61 15.59 -3.77 -1.15
N ILE A 62 14.55 -3.05 -0.69
CA ILE A 62 13.16 -3.32 -1.06
C ILE A 62 12.95 -3.22 -2.57
N GLU A 63 13.51 -2.19 -3.23
CA GLU A 63 13.40 -2.03 -4.68
C GLU A 63 14.08 -3.15 -5.46
N GLN A 64 15.24 -3.63 -4.99
CA GLN A 64 15.93 -4.77 -5.60
C GLN A 64 15.17 -6.08 -5.42
N ILE A 65 14.65 -6.34 -4.22
CA ILE A 65 13.82 -7.52 -3.95
C ILE A 65 12.56 -7.47 -4.82
N ALA A 66 11.91 -6.31 -4.94
CA ALA A 66 10.75 -6.14 -5.80
C ALA A 66 11.06 -6.44 -7.28
N LYS A 67 12.21 -5.99 -7.78
CA LYS A 67 12.67 -6.32 -9.14
C LYS A 67 12.91 -7.82 -9.30
N ARG A 68 13.55 -8.47 -8.33
CA ARG A 68 13.84 -9.91 -8.35
C ARG A 68 12.57 -10.75 -8.33
N GLU A 69 11.60 -10.38 -7.52
CA GLU A 69 10.33 -11.10 -7.35
C GLU A 69 9.23 -10.62 -8.33
N GLU A 70 9.60 -9.81 -9.34
CA GLU A 70 8.71 -9.29 -10.38
C GLU A 70 7.41 -8.64 -9.84
N THR A 71 7.54 -7.90 -8.74
CA THR A 71 6.40 -7.30 -8.03
C THR A 71 6.66 -5.83 -7.70
N SER A 72 5.67 -5.15 -7.13
CA SER A 72 5.84 -3.74 -6.75
C SER A 72 6.56 -3.61 -5.40
N ALA A 73 7.41 -2.59 -5.27
CA ALA A 73 8.08 -2.25 -4.01
C ALA A 73 7.09 -2.03 -2.85
N SER A 74 5.91 -1.49 -3.15
CA SER A 74 4.84 -1.31 -2.17
C SER A 74 4.30 -2.64 -1.62
N GLN A 75 4.17 -3.67 -2.47
CA GLN A 75 3.74 -5.00 -2.03
C GLN A 75 4.82 -5.71 -1.20
N VAL A 76 6.09 -5.55 -1.57
CA VAL A 76 7.21 -6.07 -0.76
C VAL A 76 7.24 -5.40 0.60
N ALA A 77 7.17 -4.06 0.63
CA ALA A 77 7.13 -3.30 1.87
C ALA A 77 5.93 -3.69 2.75
N GLU A 78 4.73 -3.84 2.16
CA GLU A 78 3.54 -4.31 2.87
C GLU A 78 3.76 -5.69 3.49
N MET A 79 4.36 -6.63 2.75
CA MET A 79 4.69 -7.96 3.25
C MET A 79 5.69 -7.92 4.42
N PHE A 80 6.76 -7.14 4.30
CA PHE A 80 7.78 -7.01 5.34
C PHE A 80 7.24 -6.34 6.60
N LEU A 81 6.43 -5.28 6.45
CA LEU A 81 5.76 -4.64 7.58
C LEU A 81 4.78 -5.60 8.27
N ALA A 82 4.00 -6.36 7.51
CA ALA A 82 3.09 -7.35 8.08
C ALA A 82 3.87 -8.46 8.82
N PHE A 83 5.02 -8.89 8.28
CA PHE A 83 5.90 -9.84 8.96
C PHE A 83 6.46 -9.27 10.27
N ALA A 84 6.97 -8.04 10.26
CA ALA A 84 7.50 -7.38 11.46
C ALA A 84 6.45 -7.21 12.55
N VAL A 85 5.22 -6.78 12.19
CA VAL A 85 4.10 -6.70 13.13
C VAL A 85 3.77 -8.08 13.70
N ARG A 86 3.76 -9.13 12.87
CA ARG A 86 3.53 -10.49 13.34
C ARG A 86 4.64 -10.96 14.28
N ALA A 87 5.90 -10.67 13.99
CA ALA A 87 7.05 -11.02 14.84
C ALA A 87 6.95 -10.32 16.21
N TYR A 88 6.61 -9.03 16.23
CA TYR A 88 6.38 -8.29 17.47
C TYR A 88 5.27 -8.91 18.32
N LEU A 89 4.13 -9.26 17.71
CA LEU A 89 3.02 -9.94 18.40
C LEU A 89 3.42 -11.31 18.96
N ARG A 90 4.40 -11.98 18.36
CA ARG A 90 4.94 -13.26 18.82
C ARG A 90 6.08 -13.12 19.82
N ARG A 91 6.45 -11.89 20.18
CA ARG A 91 7.53 -11.59 21.12
C ARG A 91 8.89 -12.12 20.63
N ASP A 92 9.15 -11.95 19.32
CA ASP A 92 10.45 -12.24 18.73
C ASP A 92 11.57 -11.47 19.46
N GLU A 93 12.59 -12.19 19.93
CA GLU A 93 13.61 -11.65 20.84
C GLU A 93 14.51 -10.62 20.15
N GLU A 94 14.94 -10.91 18.93
CA GLU A 94 15.81 -10.03 18.13
C GLU A 94 15.12 -8.69 17.86
N LEU A 95 13.85 -8.73 17.44
CA LEU A 95 13.07 -7.51 17.22
C LEU A 95 12.82 -6.74 18.52
N LEU A 96 12.56 -7.40 19.63
CA LEU A 96 12.33 -6.72 20.91
C LEU A 96 13.60 -6.05 21.42
N GLN A 97 14.76 -6.70 21.28
CA GLN A 97 16.05 -6.12 21.61
C GLN A 97 16.33 -4.88 20.76
N ALA A 98 16.10 -4.95 19.44
CA ALA A 98 16.25 -3.79 18.55
C ALA A 98 15.32 -2.61 18.94
N LEU A 99 14.12 -2.88 19.46
CA LEU A 99 13.21 -1.83 19.94
C LEU A 99 13.65 -1.19 21.27
N ASP A 100 14.50 -1.87 22.04
CA ASP A 100 15.07 -1.34 23.28
C ASP A 100 16.33 -0.49 23.01
N GLU A 101 17.00 -0.69 21.87
CA GLU A 101 18.09 0.16 21.35
C GLU A 101 17.57 1.49 20.81
N ARG A 102 17.13 2.35 21.74
CA ARG A 102 16.49 3.63 21.45
C ARG A 102 17.11 4.79 22.19
N THR A 103 17.06 5.96 21.59
CA THR A 103 17.57 7.21 22.18
C THR A 103 16.43 8.16 22.52
N ARG A 104 16.62 9.10 23.45
CA ARG A 104 15.57 10.07 23.75
C ARG A 104 15.38 11.01 22.58
N ALA A 105 14.13 11.17 22.17
CA ALA A 105 13.76 12.10 21.13
C ALA A 105 13.78 13.55 21.65
N ASN A 106 14.22 14.49 20.80
CA ASN A 106 14.19 15.93 21.11
C ASN A 106 12.90 16.59 20.57
N THR A 107 11.74 15.98 20.84
CA THR A 107 10.43 16.47 20.38
C THR A 107 9.33 16.17 21.40
N PRO A 108 8.31 17.04 21.54
CA PRO A 108 7.20 16.78 22.44
C PRO A 108 6.24 15.69 21.92
N ARG A 109 6.36 15.24 20.67
CA ARG A 109 5.39 14.31 20.04
C ARG A 109 5.59 12.86 20.47
N PHE A 110 6.81 12.47 20.79
CA PHE A 110 7.18 11.11 21.18
C PHE A 110 8.42 11.13 22.06
N ALA A 111 8.60 10.12 22.90
CA ALA A 111 9.68 10.09 23.89
C ALA A 111 11.01 9.52 23.36
N TRP A 112 10.96 8.69 22.32
CA TRP A 112 12.10 7.89 21.88
C TRP A 112 12.25 7.90 20.37
N GLU A 113 13.49 7.95 19.90
CA GLU A 113 13.91 7.68 18.53
C GLU A 113 14.43 6.24 18.46
N LEU A 114 13.91 5.48 17.50
CA LEU A 114 14.34 4.11 17.21
C LEU A 114 15.40 4.16 16.12
N HIS A 115 16.43 3.34 16.29
CA HIS A 115 17.49 3.16 15.30
C HIS A 115 17.46 1.73 14.79
N LEU A 116 17.83 1.53 13.54
CA LEU A 116 18.06 0.18 13.04
C LEU A 116 19.40 -0.33 13.60
N PRO A 117 19.46 -1.56 14.12
CA PRO A 117 20.73 -2.17 14.51
C PRO A 117 21.76 -2.10 13.38
N GLU A 118 23.01 -1.75 13.73
CA GLU A 118 24.09 -1.58 12.74
C GLU A 118 24.32 -2.86 11.94
N GLU A 119 24.22 -4.02 12.60
CA GLU A 119 24.33 -5.33 11.96
C GLU A 119 23.29 -5.56 10.86
N TRP A 120 22.05 -5.08 11.05
CA TRP A 120 21.00 -5.17 10.04
C TRP A 120 21.31 -4.25 8.86
N LEU A 121 21.81 -3.04 9.13
CA LEU A 121 22.22 -2.10 8.07
C LEU A 121 23.35 -2.70 7.23
N LEU A 122 24.40 -3.23 7.87
CA LEU A 122 25.52 -3.87 7.17
C LEU A 122 25.08 -5.05 6.30
N ALA A 123 24.16 -5.88 6.78
CA ALA A 123 23.60 -6.98 6.00
C ALA A 123 22.84 -6.48 4.75
N LEU A 124 22.06 -5.40 4.89
CA LEU A 124 21.36 -4.77 3.77
C LEU A 124 22.31 -4.11 2.78
N GLU A 125 23.36 -3.44 3.25
CA GLU A 125 24.39 -2.83 2.42
C GLU A 125 25.14 -3.88 1.61
N ALA A 126 25.49 -5.02 2.23
CA ALA A 126 26.12 -6.14 1.56
C ALA A 126 25.23 -6.71 0.45
N TYR A 127 23.94 -6.93 0.74
CA TYR A 127 22.95 -7.39 -0.23
C TYR A 127 22.82 -6.42 -1.41
N VAL A 128 22.65 -5.13 -1.12
CA VAL A 128 22.50 -4.08 -2.14
C VAL A 128 23.74 -3.98 -3.02
N SER A 129 24.93 -4.08 -2.42
CA SER A 129 26.22 -4.03 -3.12
C SER A 129 26.42 -5.24 -4.02
N GLU A 130 26.00 -6.43 -3.57
CA GLU A 130 26.14 -7.66 -4.34
C GLU A 130 25.25 -7.68 -5.58
N ALA A 131 24.01 -7.17 -5.47
CA ALA A 131 23.10 -7.05 -6.60
C ALA A 131 23.55 -6.03 -7.66
N GLN A 132 24.40 -5.07 -7.30
CA GLN A 132 24.95 -4.07 -8.22
C GLN A 132 26.18 -4.57 -8.98
N LYS A 133 26.81 -5.67 -8.57
CA LYS A 133 27.97 -6.22 -9.27
C LYS A 133 27.55 -6.60 -10.69
N PRO A 134 28.27 -6.14 -11.74
CA PRO A 134 27.95 -6.53 -13.10
C PRO A 134 28.04 -8.05 -13.20
N LYS A 135 27.00 -8.68 -13.76
CA LYS A 135 27.10 -10.09 -14.19
C LYS A 135 28.32 -10.18 -15.09
N LYS A 136 29.39 -10.85 -14.63
CA LYS A 136 30.52 -11.16 -15.49
C LYS A 136 29.95 -11.92 -16.70
N TRP A 137 30.02 -11.30 -17.87
CA TRP A 137 29.74 -11.98 -19.13
C TRP A 137 30.93 -12.91 -19.41
N GLY A 138 30.70 -14.22 -19.39
CA GLY A 138 31.68 -15.23 -19.80
C GLY A 138 32.09 -16.19 -18.69
N GLU A 139 31.29 -17.25 -18.52
CA GLU A 139 31.78 -18.64 -18.45
C GLU A 139 31.07 -19.42 -19.56
#